data_AF-A0A7X8V965-F1
#
_entry.id   AF-A0A7X8V965-F1
#
_cell.length_a   1.000
_cell.length_b   1.000
_cell.length_c   1.000
_cell.angle_alpha   90.00
_cell.angle_beta   90.00
_cell.angle_gamma   90.00
#
_symmetry.space_group_name_H-M   'P 1'
#
loop_
_entity.id
_entity.type
_entity.pdbx_description
1 polymer ?
#
loop_
_entity_poly.entity_id
_entity_poly.type
_entity_poly.pdbx_seq_one_letter_code
_entity_poly.pdbx_strand_id
1 'polypeptide(L)'
;PNVEDFIEKALLQRPEVIEANEMAEVAKLNADLALKYYASNTYIYKKANLDAKKEELKTEDVKRQICLEVRKAYLFTLERAEKLKASQQAKKAAEETYRIANLKYEAERVTMVEVLEAMERLRQAEKHYASCVYDYNVSKAKLYNWVN
;
A
#
# COMPACT_ATOMS: atom_id res chain seq x y z
N PRO A 1 4.18 11.69 6.62
CA PRO A 1 2.90 10.98 6.87
C PRO A 1 3.16 9.73 7.70
N ASN A 2 2.45 9.53 8.81
CA ASN A 2 2.58 8.34 9.65
C ASN A 2 1.64 7.24 9.13
N VAL A 3 2.07 5.98 9.18
CA VAL A 3 1.22 4.82 8.83
C VAL A 3 -0.03 4.74 9.72
N GLU A 4 0.07 5.20 10.98
CA GLU A 4 -1.05 5.23 11.92
C GLU A 4 -2.21 6.14 11.43
N ASP A 5 -1.92 7.31 10.86
CA ASP A 5 -2.96 8.22 10.32
C ASP A 5 -3.70 7.58 9.13
N PHE A 6 -3.00 6.80 8.30
CA PHE A 6 -3.64 6.06 7.21
C PHE A 6 -4.50 4.90 7.72
N ILE A 7 -4.08 4.23 8.79
CA ILE A 7 -4.87 3.18 9.42
C ILE A 7 -6.13 3.76 10.05
N GLU A 8 -6.01 4.86 10.81
CA GLU A 8 -7.15 5.51 11.45
C GLU A 8 -8.22 5.92 10.43
N LYS A 9 -7.79 6.56 9.33
CA LYS A 9 -8.70 6.93 8.24
C LYS A 9 -9.34 5.71 7.57
N ALA A 10 -8.55 4.67 7.27
CA ALA A 10 -9.08 3.45 6.68
C ALA A 10 -10.12 2.78 7.60
N LEU A 11 -9.88 2.73 8.90
CA LEU A 11 -10.85 2.14 9.84
C LEU A 11 -12.14 2.96 9.97
N LEU A 12 -12.11 4.25 9.64
CA LEU A 12 -13.25 5.15 9.76
C LEU A 12 -14.08 5.23 8.47
N GLN A 13 -13.44 5.18 7.30
CA GLN A 13 -14.08 5.45 6.01
C GLN A 13 -14.43 4.21 5.20
N ARG A 14 -13.79 3.07 5.48
CA ARG A 14 -13.97 1.85 4.67
C ARG A 14 -15.37 1.26 4.83
N PRO A 15 -16.09 1.02 3.72
CA PRO A 15 -17.39 0.37 3.75
C PRO A 15 -17.37 -0.98 4.47
N GLU A 16 -16.32 -1.78 4.29
CA GLU A 16 -16.24 -3.12 4.90
C GLU A 16 -16.13 -3.05 6.43
N VAL A 17 -15.49 -2.01 6.97
CA VAL A 17 -15.36 -1.81 8.42
C VAL A 17 -16.66 -1.25 8.99
N ILE A 18 -17.31 -0.33 8.29
CA ILE A 18 -18.60 0.24 8.67
C ILE A 18 -19.65 -0.87 8.73
N GLU A 19 -19.80 -1.66 7.66
CA GLU A 19 -20.72 -2.78 7.59
C GLU A 19 -20.46 -3.79 8.72
N ALA A 20 -19.19 -4.15 8.96
CA ALA A 20 -18.85 -5.08 10.03
C ALA A 20 -19.17 -4.52 11.43
N ASN A 21 -19.02 -3.21 11.66
CA ASN A 21 -19.42 -2.59 12.93
C ASN A 21 -20.95 -2.57 13.07
N GLU A 22 -21.68 -2.19 12.03
CA GLU A 22 -23.15 -2.15 12.03
C GLU A 22 -23.74 -3.54 12.28
N MET A 23 -23.22 -4.57 11.61
CA MET A 23 -23.66 -5.96 11.83
C MET A 23 -23.41 -6.44 13.25
N ALA A 24 -22.25 -6.10 13.83
CA ALA A 24 -21.95 -6.43 15.23
C ALA A 24 -22.87 -5.69 16.21
N GLU A 25 -23.21 -4.43 15.93
CA GLU A 25 -24.14 -3.66 16.74
C GLU A 25 -25.55 -4.24 16.70
N VAL A 26 -26.05 -4.59 15.51
CA VAL A 26 -27.35 -5.27 15.35
C VAL A 26 -27.37 -6.60 16.10
N ALA A 27 -26.31 -7.40 16.00
CA ALA A 27 -26.21 -8.66 16.71
C ALA A 27 -26.22 -8.48 18.23
N LYS A 28 -25.54 -7.44 18.73
CA LYS A 28 -25.54 -7.07 20.15
C LYS A 28 -26.93 -6.63 20.63
N LEU A 29 -27.62 -5.76 19.87
CA LEU A 29 -28.99 -5.34 20.18
C LEU A 29 -29.95 -6.54 20.24
N ASN A 30 -29.79 -7.51 19.34
CA ASN A 30 -30.58 -8.74 19.36
C ASN A 30 -30.32 -9.58 20.63
N ALA A 31 -29.06 -9.65 21.09
CA ALA A 31 -28.72 -10.33 22.34
C ALA A 31 -29.29 -9.62 23.58
N ASP A 32 -29.22 -8.28 23.61
CA ASP A 32 -29.79 -7.47 24.69
C ASP A 32 -31.32 -7.60 24.74
N LEU A 33 -31.97 -7.60 23.58
CA LEU A 33 -33.41 -7.85 23.46
C LEU A 33 -33.76 -9.25 23.96
N ALA A 34 -32.96 -10.26 23.63
CA ALA A 34 -33.17 -11.62 24.10
C ALA A 34 -33.08 -11.71 25.63
N LEU A 35 -32.17 -11.00 26.29
CA LEU A 35 -32.07 -10.96 27.75
C LEU A 35 -33.29 -10.33 28.41
N LYS A 36 -33.91 -9.35 27.75
CA LYS A 36 -35.11 -8.66 28.25
C LYS A 36 -36.34 -9.56 28.29
N TYR A 37 -36.49 -10.46 27.31
CA TYR A 37 -37.68 -11.32 27.17
C TYR A 37 -37.45 -12.78 27.57
N TYR A 38 -36.21 -13.25 27.61
CA TYR A 38 -35.85 -14.63 27.93
C TYR A 38 -34.82 -14.70 29.05
N ALA A 39 -34.97 -15.68 29.93
CA ALA A 39 -33.98 -15.94 30.96
C ALA A 39 -32.62 -16.33 30.35
N SER A 40 -31.54 -15.96 31.03
CA SER A 40 -30.16 -16.14 30.56
C SER A 40 -29.72 -17.60 30.37
N ASN A 41 -30.47 -18.55 30.93
CA ASN A 41 -30.20 -19.98 30.76
C ASN A 41 -30.88 -20.58 29.51
N THR A 42 -31.82 -19.85 28.88
CA THR A 42 -32.56 -20.33 27.72
C THR A 42 -31.67 -20.47 26.49
N TYR A 43 -32.03 -21.42 25.61
CA TYR A 43 -31.32 -21.62 24.35
C TYR A 43 -31.31 -20.36 23.48
N ILE A 44 -32.44 -19.64 23.43
CA ILE A 44 -32.62 -18.43 22.61
C ILE A 44 -31.61 -17.35 23.03
N TYR A 45 -31.52 -17.05 24.33
CA TYR A 45 -30.54 -16.09 24.83
C TYR A 45 -29.10 -16.53 24.57
N LYS A 46 -28.76 -17.79 24.91
CA LYS A 46 -27.40 -18.30 24.70
C LYS A 46 -26.98 -18.22 23.24
N LYS A 47 -27.89 -18.56 22.32
CA LYS A 47 -27.66 -18.47 20.88
C LYS A 47 -27.43 -17.02 20.46
N ALA A 48 -28.31 -16.09 20.84
CA ALA A 48 -28.18 -14.68 20.48
C ALA A 48 -26.86 -14.07 20.99
N ASN A 49 -26.44 -14.41 22.21
CA ASN A 49 -25.17 -13.96 22.77
C ASN A 49 -23.95 -14.55 22.05
N LEU A 50 -24.02 -15.83 21.64
CA LEU A 50 -22.97 -16.45 20.83
C LEU A 50 -22.88 -15.83 19.44
N ASP A 51 -24.02 -15.55 18.81
CA ASP A 51 -24.08 -14.89 17.51
C ASP A 51 -23.50 -13.47 17.60
N ALA A 52 -23.85 -12.69 18.64
CA ALA A 52 -23.25 -11.39 18.90
C ALA A 52 -21.72 -11.48 19.09
N LYS A 53 -21.23 -12.46 19.86
CA LYS A 53 -19.80 -12.65 20.06
C LYS A 53 -19.08 -13.03 18.77
N LYS A 54 -19.73 -13.83 17.91
CA LYS A 54 -19.19 -14.22 16.61
C LYS A 54 -19.06 -13.02 15.68
N GLU A 55 -20.07 -12.14 15.62
CA GLU A 55 -19.98 -10.92 14.81
C GLU A 55 -18.91 -9.96 15.33
N GLU A 56 -18.78 -9.79 16.65
CA GLU A 56 -17.69 -8.98 17.25
C GLU A 56 -16.30 -9.48 16.81
N LEU A 57 -16.06 -10.79 16.86
CA LEU A 57 -14.78 -11.38 16.43
C LEU A 57 -14.53 -11.16 14.93
N LYS A 58 -15.56 -11.30 14.10
CA LYS A 58 -15.44 -11.00 12.66
C LYS A 58 -15.08 -9.54 12.42
N THR A 59 -15.69 -8.60 13.14
CA THR A 59 -15.37 -7.18 13.04
C THR A 59 -13.91 -6.92 13.41
N GLU A 60 -13.41 -7.57 14.46
CA GLU A 60 -12.00 -7.45 14.85
C GLU A 60 -11.07 -8.01 13.77
N ASP A 61 -11.40 -9.16 13.18
CA ASP A 61 -10.63 -9.76 12.09
C ASP A 61 -10.61 -8.87 10.83
N VAL A 62 -11.77 -8.28 10.46
CA VAL A 62 -11.85 -7.31 9.36
C VAL A 62 -10.95 -6.12 9.64
N LYS A 63 -11.03 -5.51 10.83
CA LYS A 63 -10.17 -4.37 11.21
C LYS A 63 -8.69 -4.73 11.14
N ARG A 64 -8.30 -5.90 11.67
CA ARG A 64 -6.91 -6.39 11.62
C ARG A 64 -6.43 -6.58 10.18
N GLN A 65 -7.27 -7.14 9.31
CA GLN A 65 -6.96 -7.33 7.90
C GLN A 65 -6.75 -5.99 7.19
N ILE A 66 -7.61 -5.00 7.45
CA ILE A 66 -7.48 -3.65 6.91
C ILE A 66 -6.18 -2.98 7.36
N CYS A 67 -5.87 -3.04 8.66
CA CYS A 67 -4.62 -2.54 9.21
C CYS A 67 -3.40 -3.18 8.53
N LEU A 68 -3.43 -4.50 8.32
CA LEU A 68 -2.35 -5.23 7.66
C LEU A 68 -2.16 -4.77 6.21
N GLU A 69 -3.24 -4.64 5.45
CA GLU A 69 -3.18 -4.22 4.04
C GLU A 69 -2.70 -2.76 3.88
N VAL A 70 -3.14 -1.85 4.75
CA VAL A 70 -2.63 -0.47 4.79
C VAL A 70 -1.13 -0.44 5.10
N ARG A 71 -0.68 -1.20 6.10
CA ARG A 71 0.75 -1.31 6.44
C ARG A 71 1.57 -1.85 5.28
N LYS A 72 1.10 -2.91 4.60
CA LYS A 72 1.75 -3.45 3.40
C LYS A 72 1.83 -2.39 2.30
N ALA A 73 0.73 -1.72 1.97
CA ALA A 73 0.71 -0.71 0.92
C ALA A 73 1.66 0.46 1.23
N TYR A 74 1.74 0.87 2.50
CA TYR A 74 2.65 1.89 2.97
C TYR A 74 4.12 1.47 2.79
N LEU A 75 4.48 0.26 3.26
CA LEU A 75 5.83 -0.29 3.10
C LEU A 75 6.22 -0.44 1.62
N PHE A 76 5.30 -0.92 0.77
CA PHE A 76 5.53 -0.98 -0.67
C PHE A 76 5.80 0.42 -1.27
N THR A 77 5.06 1.44 -0.83
CA THR A 77 5.26 2.81 -1.31
C THR A 77 6.64 3.35 -0.90
N LEU A 78 7.09 3.06 0.32
CA LEU A 78 8.44 3.41 0.79
C LEU A 78 9.52 2.69 -0.03
N GLU A 79 9.35 1.40 -0.28
CA GLU A 79 10.28 0.61 -1.10
C GLU A 79 10.38 1.20 -2.52
N ARG A 80 9.26 1.57 -3.14
CA ARG A 80 9.25 2.19 -4.47
C ARG A 80 9.87 3.59 -4.46
N ALA A 81 9.72 4.35 -3.39
CA ALA A 81 10.37 5.65 -3.24
C ALA A 81 11.90 5.52 -3.20
N GLU A 82 12.43 4.54 -2.45
CA GLU A 82 13.87 4.29 -2.40
C GLU A 82 14.41 3.77 -3.74
N LYS A 83 13.67 2.87 -4.41
CA LYS A 83 14.02 2.42 -5.77
C LYS A 83 14.04 3.56 -6.78
N LEU A 84 13.09 4.49 -6.70
CA LEU A 84 13.06 5.69 -7.55
C LEU A 84 14.27 6.59 -7.30
N LYS A 85 14.66 6.78 -6.03
CA LYS A 85 15.86 7.55 -5.68
C LYS A 85 17.13 6.90 -6.23
N ALA A 86 17.25 5.58 -6.11
CA ALA A 86 18.38 4.82 -6.66
C ALA A 86 18.43 4.90 -8.19
N SER A 87 17.29 4.73 -8.88
CA SER A 87 17.24 4.83 -10.35
C SER A 87 17.52 6.24 -10.85
N GLN A 88 17.14 7.28 -10.10
CA GLN A 88 17.52 8.65 -10.41
C GLN A 88 19.05 8.87 -10.36
N GLN A 89 19.72 8.30 -9.36
CA GLN A 89 21.18 8.35 -9.25
C GLN A 89 21.85 7.57 -10.38
N ALA A 90 21.35 6.38 -10.70
CA ALA A 90 21.85 5.57 -11.82
C ALA A 90 21.71 6.31 -13.16
N LYS A 91 20.57 6.98 -13.39
CA LYS A 91 20.36 7.83 -14.57
C LYS A 91 21.42 8.93 -14.64
N LYS A 92 21.63 9.70 -13.57
CA LYS A 92 22.65 10.77 -13.52
C LYS A 92 24.06 10.25 -13.80
N ALA A 93 24.42 9.08 -13.26
CA ALA A 93 25.71 8.47 -13.52
C ALA A 93 25.89 8.06 -14.99
N ALA A 94 24.83 7.53 -15.62
CA ALA A 94 24.83 7.20 -17.05
C ALA A 94 24.91 8.45 -17.94
N GLU A 95 24.21 9.54 -17.57
CA GLU A 95 24.30 10.84 -18.24
C GLU A 95 25.74 11.37 -18.24
N GLU A 96 26.42 11.34 -17.09
CA GLU A 96 27.80 11.79 -16.99
C GLU A 96 28.76 10.88 -17.75
N THR A 97 28.53 9.56 -17.74
CA THR A 97 29.32 8.61 -18.53
C THR A 97 29.22 8.90 -20.02
N TYR A 98 28.01 9.15 -20.53
CA TYR A 98 27.79 9.53 -21.93
C TYR A 98 28.46 10.88 -22.26
N ARG A 99 28.36 11.87 -21.37
CA ARG A 99 29.02 13.17 -21.53
C ARG A 99 30.54 13.01 -21.65
N ILE A 100 31.16 12.22 -20.79
CA ILE A 100 32.60 11.95 -20.82
C ILE A 100 32.99 11.20 -22.10
N ALA A 101 32.19 10.23 -22.54
CA ALA A 101 32.45 9.49 -23.78
C ALA A 101 32.42 10.42 -25.00
N ASN A 102 31.44 11.32 -25.10
CA ASN A 102 31.40 12.35 -26.16
C ASN A 102 32.64 13.24 -26.15
N LEU A 103 33.02 13.78 -24.98
CA LEU A 103 34.20 14.65 -24.88
C LEU A 103 35.50 13.92 -25.27
N LYS A 104 35.62 12.63 -24.92
CA LYS A 104 36.78 11.82 -25.34
C LYS A 104 36.75 11.56 -26.85
N TYR A 105 35.58 11.41 -27.44
CA TYR A 105 35.43 11.16 -28.88
C TYR A 105 35.82 12.41 -29.68
N GLU A 106 35.40 13.59 -29.23
CA GLU A 106 35.82 14.88 -29.77
C GLU A 106 37.34 15.09 -29.68
N ALA A 107 37.97 14.53 -28.65
CA ALA A 107 39.42 14.52 -28.49
C ALA A 107 40.12 13.36 -29.25
N GLU A 108 39.39 12.60 -30.07
CA GLU A 108 39.86 11.41 -30.82
C GLU A 108 40.47 10.30 -29.92
N ARG A 109 40.07 10.25 -28.64
CA ARG A 109 40.58 9.31 -27.64
C ARG A 109 39.74 8.06 -27.45
N VAL A 110 38.52 8.03 -27.99
CA VAL A 110 37.61 6.87 -27.99
C VAL A 110 36.96 6.74 -29.35
N THR A 111 36.37 5.58 -29.60
CA THR A 111 35.67 5.25 -30.84
C THR A 111 34.20 5.66 -30.79
N MET A 112 33.58 5.80 -31.96
CA MET A 112 32.12 6.03 -32.06
C MET A 112 31.31 4.88 -31.44
N VAL A 113 31.85 3.66 -31.43
CA VAL A 113 31.22 2.50 -30.81
C VAL A 113 31.08 2.69 -29.30
N GLU A 114 32.13 3.17 -28.62
CA GLU A 114 32.09 3.44 -27.17
C GLU A 114 31.08 4.56 -26.82
N VAL A 115 30.94 5.56 -27.68
CA VAL A 115 29.91 6.60 -27.53
C VAL A 115 28.51 6.01 -27.65
N LEU A 116 28.27 5.15 -28.64
CA LEU A 116 26.99 4.49 -28.83
C LEU A 116 26.64 3.55 -27.67
N GLU A 117 27.62 2.82 -27.13
CA GLU A 117 27.42 2.00 -25.93
C GLU A 117 27.04 2.86 -24.70
N ALA A 118 27.72 3.99 -24.51
CA ALA A 118 27.39 4.91 -23.41
C ALA A 118 26.00 5.53 -23.59
N MET A 119 25.62 5.87 -24.83
CA MET A 119 24.27 6.35 -25.15
C MET A 119 23.21 5.28 -24.86
N GLU A 120 23.45 4.03 -25.24
CA GLU A 120 22.54 2.92 -24.98
C GLU A 120 22.35 2.70 -23.48
N ARG A 121 23.44 2.72 -22.69
CA ARG A 121 23.36 2.64 -21.22
C ARG A 121 22.54 3.78 -20.62
N LEU A 122 22.71 5.00 -21.14
CA LEU A 122 21.89 6.15 -20.73
C LEU A 122 20.40 5.90 -21.04
N ARG A 123 20.07 5.45 -22.25
CA ARG A 123 18.68 5.15 -22.65
C ARG A 123 18.05 4.07 -21.77
N GLN A 124 18.81 3.03 -21.43
CA GLN A 124 18.35 2.00 -20.50
C GLN A 124 18.09 2.56 -19.09
N ALA A 125 18.98 3.41 -18.58
CA ALA A 125 18.80 4.05 -17.29
C ALA A 125 17.60 5.01 -17.26
N GLU A 126 17.38 5.78 -18.34
CA GLU A 126 16.20 6.63 -18.51
C GLU A 126 14.90 5.82 -18.51
N LYS A 127 14.87 4.70 -19.26
CA LYS A 127 13.73 3.78 -19.29
C LYS A 127 13.45 3.21 -17.91
N HIS A 128 14.49 2.78 -17.20
CA HIS A 128 14.35 2.24 -15.84
C HIS A 128 13.83 3.30 -14.86
N TYR A 129 14.36 4.52 -14.91
CA TYR A 129 13.86 5.64 -14.10
C TYR A 129 12.38 5.93 -14.36
N ALA A 130 11.97 5.99 -15.63
CA ALA A 130 10.55 6.19 -15.98
C ALA A 130 9.65 5.08 -15.43
N SER A 131 10.11 3.81 -15.50
CA SER A 131 9.42 2.68 -14.89
C SER A 131 9.29 2.83 -13.37
N CYS A 132 10.34 3.28 -12.67
CA CYS A 132 10.29 3.52 -11.23
C CYS A 132 9.34 4.67 -10.84
N VAL A 133 9.27 5.72 -11.64
CA VAL A 133 8.32 6.83 -11.43
C VAL A 133 6.89 6.30 -11.53
N TYR A 134 6.60 5.51 -12.55
CA TYR A 134 5.30 4.87 -12.72
C TYR A 134 4.95 3.97 -11.53
N ASP A 135 5.85 3.06 -11.15
CA ASP A 135 5.66 2.16 -10.02
C ASP A 135 5.39 2.91 -8.70
N TYR A 136 6.13 3.99 -8.45
CA TYR A 136 5.93 4.83 -7.27
C TYR A 136 4.53 5.46 -7.27
N ASN A 137 4.11 6.06 -8.39
CA ASN A 137 2.79 6.67 -8.51
C ASN A 137 1.66 5.64 -8.33
N VAL A 138 1.80 4.44 -8.91
CA VAL A 138 0.83 3.36 -8.71
C VAL A 138 0.80 2.91 -7.25
N SER A 139 1.95 2.73 -6.60
CA SER A 139 2.00 2.34 -5.18
C SER A 139 1.34 3.38 -4.27
N LYS A 140 1.58 4.66 -4.55
CA LYS A 140 0.96 5.78 -3.86
C LYS A 140 -0.56 5.80 -4.07
N ALA A 141 -1.04 5.62 -5.30
CA ALA A 141 -2.46 5.53 -5.59
C ALA A 141 -3.14 4.36 -4.87
N LYS A 142 -2.49 3.19 -4.82
CA LYS A 142 -2.97 2.02 -4.06
C LYS A 142 -3.05 2.31 -2.56
N LEU A 143 -2.06 2.99 -1.98
CA LEU A 143 -2.11 3.40 -0.58
C LEU A 143 -3.30 4.34 -0.31
N TYR A 144 -3.55 5.33 -1.17
CA TYR A 144 -4.70 6.22 -1.01
C TYR A 144 -6.04 5.52 -1.20
N ASN A 145 -6.12 4.54 -2.12
CA ASN A 145 -7.34 3.75 -2.30
C ASN A 145 -7.70 2.96 -1.04
N TRP A 146 -6.73 2.55 -0.22
CA TRP A 146 -7.03 1.88 1.05
C TRP A 146 -7.50 2.84 2.15
N VAL A 147 -7.37 4.15 1.95
CA VAL A 147 -7.61 5.19 2.96
C VAL A 147 -8.91 5.95 2.67
N ASN A 148 -9.23 6.14 1.39
CA ASN A 148 -10.48 6.71 0.90
C ASN A 148 -11.58 5.66 0.82
#